data_AF-A0A0K9HC04-F1
#
_entry.id   AF-A0A0K9HC04-F1
#
_cell.length_a   1.000
_cell.length_b   1.000
_cell.length_c   1.000
_cell.angle_alpha   90.00
_cell.angle_beta   90.00
_cell.angle_gamma   90.00
#
_symmetry.space_group_name_H-M   'P 1'
#
loop_
_entity.id
_entity.type
_entity.pdbx_description
1 polymer ?
#
loop_
_entity_poly.entity_id
_entity_poly.type
_entity_poly.pdbx_seq_one_letter_code
_entity_poly.pdbx_strand_id
1 'polypeptide(L)'
;MTDQPLGTMDADSLPPLDKETRHIMKSELRTGIGLSTIYYVFIFFIPIINWYLKDFAFGQFWGGMSVTWFLTTIVGMVMAFLIAYIHTKRYEKRLALYDAASHLEEPANNRGGTSA
;
A
#
# COMPACT_ATOMS: atom_id res chain seq x y z
N MET A 1 22.44 -18.77 32.94
CA MET A 1 23.42 -17.76 32.48
C MET A 1 23.63 -18.00 30.99
N THR A 2 22.88 -17.30 30.15
CA THR A 2 23.07 -17.30 28.69
C THR A 2 23.25 -15.86 28.26
N ASP A 3 24.39 -15.30 28.64
CA ASP A 3 24.83 -13.97 28.24
C ASP A 3 25.50 -14.08 26.87
N GLN A 4 24.72 -14.43 25.84
CA GLN A 4 25.18 -14.24 24.46
C GLN A 4 25.05 -12.75 24.14
N PRO A 5 26.15 -12.04 23.82
CA PRO A 5 26.02 -10.69 23.32
C PRO A 5 25.23 -10.77 22.01
N LEU A 6 24.05 -10.15 21.98
CA LEU A 6 23.25 -9.96 20.77
C LEU A 6 24.09 -9.13 19.79
N GLY A 7 24.97 -9.81 19.05
CA GLY A 7 25.78 -9.22 18.02
C GLY A 7 24.84 -8.59 17.00
N THR A 8 24.95 -7.28 16.84
CA THR A 8 24.30 -6.54 15.77
C THR A 8 24.78 -7.18 14.47
N MET A 9 23.95 -8.04 13.87
CA MET A 9 24.26 -8.65 12.58
C MET A 9 24.41 -7.50 11.58
N ASP A 10 25.61 -7.41 11.01
CA ASP A 10 25.95 -6.35 10.07
C ASP A 10 25.12 -6.54 8.80
N ALA A 11 24.40 -5.50 8.36
CA ALA A 11 23.40 -5.61 7.29
C ALA A 11 24.01 -6.08 5.96
N ASP A 12 25.31 -5.81 5.75
CA ASP A 12 26.08 -6.23 4.58
C ASP A 12 26.45 -7.73 4.59
N SER A 13 26.32 -8.42 5.72
CA SER A 13 26.56 -9.87 5.81
C SER A 13 25.36 -10.72 5.36
N LEU A 14 24.23 -10.08 5.08
CA LEU A 14 23.00 -10.75 4.66
C LEU A 14 23.02 -11.01 3.14
N PRO A 15 22.56 -12.20 2.68
CA PRO A 15 22.43 -12.49 1.26
C PRO A 15 21.51 -11.44 0.59
N PRO A 16 21.82 -11.03 -0.66
CA PRO A 16 21.07 -10.00 -1.34
C PRO A 16 19.60 -10.42 -1.46
N LEU A 17 18.71 -9.49 -1.11
CA LEU A 17 17.27 -9.72 -1.12
C LEU A 17 16.83 -10.28 -2.47
N ASP A 18 16.10 -11.40 -2.43
CA ASP A 18 15.53 -12.05 -3.60
C ASP A 18 14.80 -11.02 -4.49
N LYS A 19 14.92 -11.21 -5.81
CA LYS A 19 14.41 -10.25 -6.80
C LYS A 19 12.90 -10.07 -6.68
N GLU A 20 12.16 -11.13 -6.35
CA GLU A 20 10.71 -11.07 -6.17
C GLU A 20 10.34 -10.26 -4.92
N THR A 21 10.98 -10.59 -3.79
CA THR A 21 10.81 -9.90 -2.50
C THR A 21 11.15 -8.41 -2.62
N ARG A 22 12.26 -8.07 -3.28
CA ARG A 22 12.65 -6.68 -3.54
C ARG A 22 11.60 -5.93 -4.36
N HIS A 23 11.01 -6.60 -5.35
CA HIS A 23 10.02 -5.97 -6.22
C HIS A 23 8.68 -5.73 -5.51
N ILE A 24 8.25 -6.69 -4.68
CA ILE A 24 7.06 -6.57 -3.83
C ILE A 24 7.25 -5.44 -2.82
N MET A 25 8.37 -5.46 -2.10
CA MET A 25 8.68 -4.48 -1.06
C MET A 25 8.77 -3.06 -1.63
N LYS A 26 9.40 -2.88 -2.81
CA LYS A 26 9.46 -1.56 -3.48
C LYS A 26 8.07 -1.07 -3.91
N SER A 27 7.18 -1.97 -4.32
CA SER A 27 5.81 -1.60 -4.70
C SER A 27 4.97 -1.16 -3.50
N GLU A 28 5.11 -1.85 -2.37
CA GLU A 28 4.43 -1.51 -1.12
C GLU A 28 4.97 -0.23 -0.52
N LEU A 29 6.29 -0.06 -0.51
CA LEU A 29 6.92 1.17 -0.05
C LEU A 29 6.47 2.38 -0.87
N ARG A 30 6.39 2.25 -2.22
CA ARG A 30 5.92 3.34 -3.08
C ARG A 30 4.46 3.70 -2.79
N THR A 31 3.62 2.70 -2.58
CA THR A 31 2.23 2.91 -2.17
C THR A 31 2.14 3.58 -0.80
N GLY A 32 2.90 3.09 0.20
CA GLY A 32 2.95 3.66 1.54
C GLY A 32 3.40 5.12 1.53
N ILE A 33 4.48 5.43 0.82
CA ILE A 33 4.98 6.81 0.64
C ILE A 33 3.92 7.69 -0.03
N GLY A 34 3.20 7.17 -1.02
CA GLY A 34 2.09 7.89 -1.67
C GLY A 34 0.99 8.27 -0.68
N LEU A 35 0.52 7.30 0.11
CA LEU A 35 -0.48 7.56 1.15
C LEU A 35 0.02 8.52 2.22
N SER A 36 1.25 8.34 2.71
CA SER A 36 1.85 9.22 3.72
C SER A 36 1.97 10.65 3.20
N THR A 37 2.35 10.84 1.93
CA THR A 37 2.46 12.17 1.31
C THR A 37 1.11 12.87 1.28
N ILE A 38 0.07 12.18 0.82
CA ILE A 38 -1.30 12.73 0.78
C ILE A 38 -1.78 13.04 2.20
N TYR A 39 -1.50 12.17 3.17
CA TYR A 39 -1.85 12.38 4.58
C TYR A 39 -1.16 13.62 5.18
N TYR A 40 0.12 13.82 4.90
CA TYR A 40 0.84 15.01 5.35
C TYR A 40 0.32 16.29 4.68
N VAL A 41 0.04 16.25 3.37
CA VAL A 41 -0.60 17.38 2.68
C VAL A 41 -1.95 17.70 3.32
N PHE A 42 -2.75 16.69 3.66
CA PHE A 42 -4.03 16.87 4.34
C PHE A 42 -3.88 17.50 5.73
N ILE A 43 -2.99 16.97 6.58
CA ILE A 43 -2.72 17.55 7.90
C ILE A 43 -2.26 19.01 7.76
N PHE A 44 -1.41 19.30 6.79
CA PHE A 44 -0.90 20.65 6.54
C PHE A 44 -1.98 21.59 5.99
N PHE A 45 -3.00 21.06 5.33
CA PHE A 45 -4.14 21.82 4.85
C PHE A 45 -5.01 22.38 5.99
N ILE A 46 -5.13 21.66 7.11
CA ILE A 46 -5.92 22.07 8.27
C ILE A 46 -5.44 23.43 8.86
N PRO A 47 -4.16 23.63 9.22
CA PRO A 47 -3.70 24.92 9.72
C PRO A 47 -3.75 26.01 8.66
N ILE A 48 -3.54 25.70 7.37
CA ILE A 48 -3.69 26.69 6.29
C ILE A 48 -5.13 27.24 6.27
N ILE A 49 -6.13 26.36 6.30
CA ILE A 49 -7.55 26.77 6.34
C ILE A 49 -7.85 27.53 7.63
N ASN A 50 -7.37 27.04 8.77
CA ASN A 50 -7.60 27.66 10.07
C ASN A 50 -7.00 29.07 10.15
N TRP A 51 -5.89 29.33 9.46
CA TRP A 51 -5.22 30.63 9.45
C TRP A 51 -5.83 31.62 8.45
N TYR A 52 -6.20 31.16 7.25
CA TYR A 52 -6.75 32.04 6.21
C TYR A 52 -8.25 32.28 6.30
N LEU A 53 -9.01 31.32 6.84
CA LEU A 53 -10.47 31.30 6.75
C LEU A 53 -11.09 30.78 8.06
N LYS A 54 -10.69 31.38 9.18
CA LYS A 54 -11.08 30.93 10.53
C LYS A 54 -12.60 30.86 10.74
N ASP A 55 -13.34 31.88 10.30
CA ASP A 55 -14.81 31.92 10.41
C ASP A 55 -15.51 30.90 9.51
N PHE A 56 -14.87 30.49 8.42
CA PHE A 56 -15.38 29.48 7.49
C PHE A 56 -14.99 28.06 7.95
N ALA A 57 -13.79 27.88 8.49
CA ALA A 57 -13.27 26.62 9.01
C ALA A 57 -14.10 26.08 10.19
N PHE A 58 -14.51 27.00 11.08
CA PHE A 58 -15.42 26.73 12.20
C PHE A 58 -16.88 27.05 11.87
N GLY A 59 -17.16 27.52 10.65
CA GLY A 59 -18.51 27.73 10.17
C GLY A 59 -19.30 26.43 10.25
N GLN A 60 -20.41 26.45 10.99
CA GLN A 60 -21.33 25.33 11.04
C GLN A 60 -21.93 25.13 9.66
N PHE A 61 -21.54 24.03 9.00
CA PHE A 61 -22.22 23.52 7.84
C PHE A 61 -23.40 22.64 8.29
N TRP A 62 -24.28 22.34 7.36
CA TRP A 62 -25.57 21.69 7.59
C TRP A 62 -25.47 20.50 8.57
N GLY A 63 -26.31 20.53 9.63
CA GLY A 63 -26.39 19.45 10.63
C GLY A 63 -25.39 19.55 11.79
N GLY A 64 -24.67 20.67 11.92
CA GLY A 64 -23.72 20.90 13.02
C GLY A 64 -22.29 20.43 12.74
N MET A 65 -22.03 19.95 11.52
CA MET A 65 -20.69 19.57 11.08
C MET A 65 -19.94 20.81 10.59
N SER A 66 -18.75 21.10 11.11
CA SER A 66 -17.92 22.20 10.58
C SER A 66 -17.45 21.89 9.15
N VAL A 67 -17.14 22.93 8.37
CA VAL A 67 -16.56 22.76 7.03
C VAL A 67 -15.27 21.93 7.07
N THR A 68 -14.45 22.10 8.10
CA THR A 68 -13.23 21.29 8.32
C THR A 68 -13.55 19.80 8.44
N TRP A 69 -14.60 19.47 9.20
CA TRP A 69 -15.05 18.09 9.37
C TRP A 69 -15.60 17.51 8.06
N PHE A 70 -16.35 18.30 7.28
CA PHE A 70 -16.82 17.87 5.96
C PHE A 70 -15.68 17.65 4.95
N LEU A 71 -14.68 18.52 4.93
CA LEU A 71 -13.52 18.34 4.06
C LEU A 71 -12.70 17.10 4.45
N THR A 72 -12.61 16.84 5.75
CA THR A 72 -11.95 15.65 6.30
C THR A 72 -12.62 14.37 5.79
N THR A 73 -13.96 14.30 5.74
CA THR A 73 -14.65 13.11 5.24
C THR A 73 -14.46 12.91 3.74
N ILE A 74 -14.44 13.98 2.94
CA ILE A 74 -14.13 13.90 1.50
C ILE A 74 -12.72 13.32 1.30
N VAL A 75 -11.73 13.83 2.03
CA VAL A 75 -10.35 13.33 1.91
C VAL A 75 -10.25 11.89 2.40
N GLY A 76 -10.94 11.53 3.49
CA GLY A 76 -11.05 10.15 3.96
C GLY A 76 -11.66 9.22 2.92
N MET A 77 -12.69 9.67 2.21
CA MET A 77 -13.31 8.93 1.11
C MET A 77 -12.33 8.72 -0.05
N VAL A 78 -11.60 9.76 -0.45
CA VAL A 78 -10.54 9.63 -1.47
C VAL A 78 -9.47 8.62 -1.05
N MET A 79 -9.05 8.64 0.21
CA MET A 79 -8.09 7.66 0.75
C MET A 79 -8.63 6.23 0.69
N ALA A 80 -9.90 6.02 1.07
CA ALA A 80 -10.54 4.70 0.97
C ALA A 80 -10.56 4.20 -0.48
N PHE A 81 -10.87 5.07 -1.44
CA PHE A 81 -10.83 4.73 -2.87
C PHE A 81 -9.42 4.39 -3.37
N LEU A 82 -8.40 5.13 -2.94
CA LEU A 82 -7.01 4.85 -3.32
C LEU A 82 -6.56 3.48 -2.79
N ILE A 83 -6.86 3.17 -1.53
CA ILE A 83 -6.55 1.86 -0.93
C ILE A 83 -7.28 0.75 -1.69
N ALA A 84 -8.58 0.91 -1.93
CA ALA A 84 -9.38 -0.06 -2.66
C ALA A 84 -8.84 -0.27 -4.09
N TYR A 85 -8.53 0.80 -4.82
CA TYR A 85 -7.97 0.73 -6.16
C TYR A 85 -6.65 -0.04 -6.20
N ILE A 86 -5.74 0.25 -5.27
CA ILE A 86 -4.47 -0.47 -5.15
C ILE A 86 -4.71 -1.95 -4.84
N HIS A 87 -5.63 -2.24 -3.92
CA HIS A 87 -5.97 -3.60 -3.54
C HIS A 87 -6.51 -4.39 -4.75
N THR A 88 -7.42 -3.80 -5.54
CA THR A 88 -7.96 -4.41 -6.76
C THR A 88 -6.89 -4.60 -7.84
N LYS A 89 -6.06 -3.58 -8.11
CA LYS A 89 -5.00 -3.68 -9.13
C LYS A 89 -3.93 -4.72 -8.78
N ARG A 90 -3.60 -4.88 -7.50
CA ARG A 90 -2.68 -5.94 -7.05
C ARG A 90 -3.35 -7.31 -7.12
N TYR A 91 -4.65 -7.40 -6.87
CA TYR A 91 -5.41 -8.64 -7.01
C TYR A 91 -5.44 -9.13 -8.47
N GLU A 92 -5.77 -8.23 -9.42
CA GLU A 92 -5.75 -8.52 -10.85
C GLU A 92 -4.37 -9.01 -11.33
N LYS A 93 -3.30 -8.34 -10.86
CA LYS A 93 -1.93 -8.70 -11.25
C LYS A 93 -1.48 -10.06 -10.70
N ARG A 94 -1.94 -10.44 -9.50
CA ARG A 94 -1.69 -11.77 -8.93
C ARG A 94 -2.49 -12.84 -9.69
N LEU A 95 -3.78 -12.59 -9.98
CA LEU A 95 -4.59 -13.53 -10.77
C LEU A 95 -3.96 -13.82 -12.14
N ALA A 96 -3.55 -12.79 -12.87
CA ALA A 96 -2.94 -12.96 -14.19
C ALA A 96 -1.63 -13.77 -14.17
N LEU A 97 -0.85 -13.68 -13.08
CA LEU A 97 0.37 -14.48 -12.91
C LEU A 97 0.07 -15.94 -12.60
N TYR A 98 -0.96 -16.22 -11.78
CA TYR A 98 -1.39 -17.59 -11.52
C TYR A 98 -1.99 -18.26 -12.75
N ASP A 99 -2.78 -17.53 -13.54
CA ASP A 99 -3.39 -18.01 -14.77
C ASP A 99 -2.34 -18.29 -15.86
N ALA A 100 -1.31 -17.44 -15.96
CA ALA A 100 -0.19 -17.68 -16.89
C ALA A 100 0.69 -18.87 -16.45
N ALA A 101 0.84 -19.11 -15.15
CA ALA A 101 1.61 -20.23 -14.62
C ALA A 101 0.87 -21.57 -14.76
N SER A 102 -0.44 -21.61 -14.53
CA SER A 102 -1.25 -22.83 -14.69
C SER A 102 -1.26 -23.31 -16.15
N HIS A 103 -1.30 -22.41 -17.12
CA HIS A 103 -1.24 -22.75 -18.54
C HIS A 103 0.13 -23.25 -19.03
N LEU A 104 1.22 -23.04 -18.28
CA LEU A 104 2.56 -23.52 -18.63
C LEU A 104 2.87 -24.92 -18.09
N GLU A 105 2.16 -25.40 -17.07
CA GLU A 105 2.33 -26.77 -16.54
C GLU A 105 1.59 -27.84 -17.35
N GLU A 106 0.64 -27.47 -18.23
CA GLU A 106 -0.25 -28.42 -18.89
C GLU A 106 0.28 -29.20 -20.12
N PRO A 107 1.46 -28.96 -20.76
CA PRO A 107 1.94 -29.84 -21.84
C PRO A 107 2.99 -30.88 -21.41
N ALA A 108 3.51 -30.84 -20.16
CA ALA A 108 4.64 -31.69 -19.77
C ALA A 108 4.25 -33.07 -19.19
N ASN A 109 3.06 -33.20 -18.59
CA ASN A 109 2.66 -34.43 -17.88
C ASN A 109 2.04 -35.53 -18.80
N ASN A 110 1.70 -35.22 -20.05
CA ASN A 110 1.03 -36.17 -20.96
C ASN A 110 1.96 -36.90 -21.96
N ARG A 111 3.27 -36.92 -21.75
CA ARG A 111 4.26 -37.65 -22.61
C ARG A 111 5.07 -38.72 -21.87
N GLY A 112 4.50 -39.33 -20.84
CA GLY A 112 5.18 -40.35 -20.01
C GLY A 112 4.47 -41.71 -19.91
N GLY A 113 3.62 -42.06 -20.89
CA GLY A 113 2.71 -43.21 -20.78
C GLY A 113 2.64 -44.09 -22.02
N THR A 114 3.77 -44.45 -22.63
CA THR A 114 3.85 -45.57 -23.57
C THR A 114 5.22 -46.21 -23.47
N SER A 115 5.27 -47.36 -22.79
CA SER A 115 6.18 -48.50 -23.04
C SER A 115 6.24 -49.42 -21.80
N ALA A 116 5.48 -50.52 -21.85
CA ALA A 116 5.92 -51.89 -21.54
C ALA A 116 4.75 -52.84 -21.82
#